data_AF-A0A8K0IYA4-F1
#
_entry.id   AF-A0A8K0IYA4-F1
#
_cell.length_a   1.000
_cell.length_b   1.000
_cell.length_c   1.000
_cell.angle_alpha   90.00
_cell.angle_beta   90.00
_cell.angle_gamma   90.00
#
_symmetry.space_group_name_H-M   'P 1'
#
loop_
_entity.id
_entity.type
_entity.pdbx_description
1 polymer ?
#
loop_
_entity_poly.entity_id
_entity_poly.type
_entity_poly.pdbx_seq_one_letter_code
_entity_poly.pdbx_strand_id
1 'polypeptide(L)'
;MGVLINVPAEEGGFKLGEKISDFNPVDVIPLGPGICQSERGAAVVRFNKDWSGFKDAMAFENHFKASHRGKKDWNERVGDGSGMFYGWIARDDDYNSKDIVGHHLQKHGELRTISDVTKEESKETGKIVAILANQIEVKNKYLQDLEFRYNVTALSLNRIMEEKDKLHQAYNEGMSTKLH
;
A
#
# COMPACT_ATOMS: atom_id res chain seq x y z
N MET A 1 -15.77 -2.15 -2.70
CA MET A 1 -16.34 -3.02 -3.75
C MET A 1 -17.29 -2.17 -4.60
N GLY A 2 -17.41 -2.45 -5.89
CA GLY A 2 -18.40 -1.85 -6.77
C GLY A 2 -19.65 -2.73 -6.89
N VAL A 3 -20.77 -2.10 -7.23
CA VAL A 3 -22.04 -2.77 -7.54
C VAL A 3 -22.35 -2.48 -9.00
N LEU A 4 -22.75 -3.52 -9.72
CA LEU A 4 -23.36 -3.45 -11.05
C LEU A 4 -24.76 -4.03 -10.98
N ILE A 5 -25.71 -3.40 -11.65
CA ILE A 5 -27.10 -3.86 -11.73
C ILE A 5 -27.60 -3.83 -13.17
N ASN A 6 -28.76 -4.44 -13.40
CA ASN A 6 -29.31 -4.67 -14.73
C ASN A 6 -28.43 -5.62 -15.56
N VAL A 7 -27.73 -6.53 -14.88
CA VAL A 7 -26.84 -7.52 -15.49
C VAL A 7 -27.71 -8.68 -16.00
N PRO A 8 -27.71 -9.05 -17.30
CA PRO A 8 -28.48 -10.19 -17.78
C PRO A 8 -28.12 -11.48 -17.03
N ALA A 9 -29.13 -12.29 -16.70
CA ALA A 9 -28.95 -13.56 -15.98
C ALA A 9 -27.98 -14.55 -16.67
N GLU A 10 -27.78 -14.41 -17.98
CA GLU A 10 -26.87 -15.24 -18.78
C GLU A 10 -25.42 -14.70 -18.86
N GLU A 11 -25.16 -13.50 -18.33
CA GLU A 11 -23.80 -12.95 -18.30
C GLU A 11 -23.00 -13.50 -17.13
N GLY A 12 -22.03 -14.36 -17.45
CA GLY A 12 -21.01 -14.82 -16.50
C GLY A 12 -20.00 -13.71 -16.15
N GLY A 13 -19.36 -13.87 -14.99
CA GLY A 13 -18.43 -12.88 -14.43
C GLY A 13 -17.26 -12.55 -15.36
N PHE A 14 -16.79 -13.51 -16.15
CA PHE A 14 -15.73 -13.32 -17.13
C PHE A 14 -16.10 -12.28 -18.21
N LYS A 15 -17.28 -12.42 -18.84
CA LYS A 15 -17.77 -11.48 -19.86
C LYS A 15 -18.00 -10.08 -19.28
N LEU A 16 -18.49 -10.02 -18.05
CA LEU A 16 -18.69 -8.74 -17.38
C LEU A 16 -17.34 -8.08 -17.08
N GLY A 17 -16.35 -8.86 -16.62
CA GLY A 17 -14.97 -8.42 -16.41
C GLY A 17 -14.31 -7.84 -17.65
N GLU A 18 -14.51 -8.44 -18.83
CA GLU A 18 -14.01 -7.88 -20.09
C GLU A 18 -14.57 -6.47 -20.36
N LYS A 19 -15.87 -6.25 -20.12
CA LYS A 19 -16.53 -4.95 -20.36
C LYS A 19 -16.13 -3.84 -19.41
N ILE A 20 -15.62 -4.19 -18.23
CA ILE A 20 -15.16 -3.24 -17.21
C ILE A 20 -13.66 -3.36 -16.95
N SER A 21 -12.93 -3.95 -17.90
CA SER A 21 -11.49 -4.22 -17.78
C SER A 21 -10.65 -2.95 -17.64
N ASP A 22 -11.10 -1.84 -18.22
CA ASP A 22 -10.48 -0.51 -18.08
C ASP A 22 -10.38 -0.03 -16.62
N PHE A 23 -11.17 -0.61 -15.71
CA PHE A 23 -11.17 -0.28 -14.27
C PHE A 23 -10.38 -1.29 -13.43
N ASN A 24 -9.58 -2.16 -14.04
CA ASN A 24 -8.72 -3.13 -13.35
C ASN A 24 -9.42 -3.93 -12.22
N PRO A 25 -10.59 -4.52 -12.46
CA PRO A 25 -11.25 -5.33 -11.43
C PRO A 25 -10.38 -6.56 -11.10
N VAL A 26 -10.29 -6.88 -9.81
CA VAL A 26 -9.66 -8.12 -9.31
C VAL A 26 -10.59 -9.31 -9.54
N ASP A 27 -11.89 -9.12 -9.37
CA ASP A 27 -12.90 -10.14 -9.65
C ASP A 27 -14.25 -9.49 -9.92
N VAL A 28 -15.09 -10.20 -10.66
CA VAL A 28 -16.47 -9.80 -10.95
C VAL A 28 -17.38 -10.98 -10.68
N ILE A 29 -18.26 -10.81 -9.70
CA ILE A 29 -19.08 -11.88 -9.14
C ILE A 29 -20.54 -11.62 -9.52
N PRO A 30 -21.09 -12.34 -10.50
CA PRO A 30 -22.52 -12.28 -10.78
C PRO A 30 -23.31 -12.79 -9.58
N LEU A 31 -24.35 -12.06 -9.22
CA LEU A 31 -25.36 -12.44 -8.26
C LEU A 31 -26.62 -12.79 -9.05
N GLY A 32 -27.14 -14.01 -8.84
CA GLY A 32 -28.27 -14.54 -9.61
C GLY A 32 -29.54 -13.68 -9.51
N PRO A 33 -30.50 -13.86 -10.44
CA PRO A 33 -31.77 -13.13 -10.39
C PRO A 33 -32.56 -13.55 -9.15
N GLY A 34 -32.76 -12.60 -8.24
CA GLY A 34 -33.51 -12.82 -7.01
C GLY A 34 -33.21 -11.79 -5.92
N ILE A 35 -34.21 -10.94 -5.64
CA ILE A 35 -34.33 -9.99 -4.52
C ILE A 35 -33.59 -8.63 -4.67
N CYS A 36 -33.21 -8.20 -5.88
CA CYS A 36 -33.01 -6.77 -6.17
C CYS A 36 -34.14 -6.28 -7.06
N GLN A 37 -34.46 -4.97 -7.05
CA GLN A 37 -35.52 -4.36 -7.88
C GLN A 37 -35.31 -4.50 -9.41
N SER A 38 -34.28 -5.24 -9.85
CA SER A 38 -33.98 -5.54 -11.25
C SER A 38 -34.32 -6.99 -11.56
N GLU A 39 -35.19 -7.21 -12.55
CA GLU A 39 -35.51 -8.53 -13.09
C GLU A 39 -34.31 -9.22 -13.78
N ARG A 40 -33.24 -8.48 -14.10
CA ARG A 40 -32.10 -9.01 -14.86
C ARG A 40 -31.00 -9.59 -13.96
N GLY A 41 -30.71 -8.98 -12.82
CA GLY A 41 -29.69 -9.43 -11.86
C GLY A 41 -28.70 -8.33 -11.44
N ALA A 42 -27.75 -8.69 -10.57
CA ALA A 42 -26.71 -7.79 -10.07
C ALA A 42 -25.33 -8.46 -10.13
N ALA A 43 -24.25 -7.70 -9.98
CA ALA A 43 -22.91 -8.22 -9.82
C ALA A 43 -22.09 -7.36 -8.85
N VAL A 44 -21.19 -7.99 -8.12
CA VAL A 44 -20.23 -7.31 -7.24
C VAL A 44 -18.87 -7.28 -7.93
N VAL A 45 -18.31 -6.08 -8.03
CA VAL A 45 -16.97 -5.85 -8.58
C VAL A 45 -16.00 -5.69 -7.43
N ARG A 46 -14.96 -6.52 -7.40
CA ARG A 46 -13.86 -6.41 -6.42
C ARG A 46 -12.71 -5.64 -7.04
N PHE A 47 -12.19 -4.68 -6.30
CA PHE A 47 -10.96 -3.95 -6.64
C PHE A 47 -9.86 -4.33 -5.64
N ASN A 48 -8.63 -3.91 -5.93
CA ASN A 48 -7.51 -4.08 -4.99
C ASN A 48 -7.82 -3.40 -3.64
N LYS A 49 -7.20 -3.92 -2.57
CA LYS A 49 -7.43 -3.42 -1.20
C LYS A 49 -6.62 -2.17 -0.85
N ASP A 50 -5.67 -1.79 -1.70
CA ASP A 50 -4.79 -0.64 -1.52
C ASP A 50 -5.33 0.63 -2.20
N TRP A 51 -4.55 1.72 -2.15
CA TRP A 51 -4.91 2.97 -2.81
C TRP A 51 -5.05 2.87 -4.33
N SER A 52 -4.38 1.91 -4.98
CA SER A 52 -4.55 1.70 -6.41
C SER A 52 -5.96 1.20 -6.70
N GLY A 53 -6.43 0.22 -5.91
CA GLY A 53 -7.81 -0.26 -6.00
C GLY A 53 -8.86 0.79 -5.63
N PHE A 54 -8.57 1.69 -4.70
CA PHE A 54 -9.45 2.83 -4.42
C PHE A 54 -9.55 3.80 -5.61
N LYS A 55 -8.42 4.11 -6.26
CA LYS A 55 -8.39 4.94 -7.47
C LYS A 55 -9.20 4.30 -8.61
N ASP A 56 -9.01 3.01 -8.83
CA ASP A 56 -9.73 2.24 -9.85
C ASP A 56 -11.24 2.20 -9.57
N ALA A 57 -11.63 1.98 -8.32
CA ALA A 57 -13.01 2.03 -7.86
C ALA A 57 -13.66 3.41 -8.09
N MET A 58 -12.94 4.50 -7.82
CA MET A 58 -13.42 5.86 -8.08
C MET A 58 -13.58 6.13 -9.58
N ALA A 59 -12.66 5.65 -10.42
CA ALA A 59 -12.77 5.76 -11.87
C ALA A 59 -14.02 5.04 -12.40
N PHE A 60 -14.30 3.85 -11.87
CA PHE A 60 -15.52 3.08 -12.15
C PHE A 60 -16.79 3.88 -11.81
N GLU A 61 -16.95 4.38 -10.59
CA GLU A 61 -18.15 5.15 -10.20
C GLU A 61 -18.31 6.43 -11.03
N ASN A 62 -17.20 7.14 -11.30
CA ASN A 62 -17.23 8.35 -12.12
C ASN A 62 -17.67 8.07 -13.56
N HIS A 63 -17.25 6.95 -14.16
CA HIS A 63 -17.67 6.57 -15.51
C HIS A 63 -19.19 6.41 -15.62
N PHE A 64 -19.79 5.65 -14.69
CA PHE A 64 -21.23 5.43 -14.67
C PHE A 64 -22.00 6.72 -14.37
N LYS A 65 -21.51 7.52 -13.41
CA LYS A 65 -22.09 8.83 -13.09
C LYS A 65 -22.06 9.80 -14.27
N ALA A 66 -20.93 9.89 -15.00
CA ALA A 66 -20.80 10.74 -16.17
C ALA A 66 -21.75 10.32 -17.31
N SER A 67 -22.13 9.05 -17.36
CA SER A 67 -23.06 8.51 -18.34
C SER A 67 -24.54 8.55 -17.91
N HIS A 68 -24.88 9.19 -16.78
CA HIS A 68 -26.22 9.11 -16.16
C HIS A 68 -26.69 7.68 -15.88
N ARG A 69 -25.75 6.84 -15.45
CA ARG A 69 -25.96 5.42 -15.10
C ARG A 69 -25.45 5.11 -13.69
N GLY A 70 -25.44 6.11 -12.81
CA GLY A 70 -25.08 5.91 -11.40
C GLY A 70 -26.27 5.44 -10.56
N LYS A 71 -26.03 5.22 -9.26
CA LYS A 71 -27.06 4.80 -8.28
C LYS A 71 -28.27 5.75 -8.26
N LYS A 72 -28.01 7.05 -8.30
CA LYS A 72 -29.07 8.07 -8.31
C LYS A 72 -29.95 7.93 -9.55
N ASP A 73 -29.33 7.81 -10.72
CA ASP A 73 -30.06 7.66 -11.99
C ASP A 73 -30.89 6.38 -12.01
N TRP A 74 -30.38 5.29 -11.42
CA TRP A 74 -31.15 4.05 -11.27
C TRP A 74 -32.38 4.23 -10.38
N ASN A 75 -32.21 4.84 -9.20
CA ASN A 75 -33.30 5.06 -8.26
C ASN A 75 -34.38 6.00 -8.82
N GLU A 76 -34.00 6.93 -9.70
CA GLU A 76 -34.93 7.86 -10.36
C GLU A 76 -35.61 7.26 -11.59
N ARG A 77 -35.01 6.25 -12.23
CA ARG A 77 -35.47 5.64 -13.50
C ARG A 77 -35.87 4.18 -13.34
N VAL A 78 -36.66 3.87 -12.31
CA VAL A 78 -37.18 2.51 -12.08
C VAL A 78 -37.80 1.97 -13.37
N GLY A 79 -37.17 0.95 -13.97
CA GLY A 79 -37.69 0.26 -15.16
C GLY A 79 -37.20 0.78 -16.53
N ASP A 80 -36.05 1.46 -16.63
CA ASP A 80 -35.46 1.73 -17.95
C ASP A 80 -35.15 0.41 -18.69
N GLY A 81 -35.99 0.08 -19.67
CA GLY A 81 -35.85 -1.06 -20.56
C GLY A 81 -34.61 -1.02 -21.46
N SER A 82 -33.75 0.01 -21.37
CA SER A 82 -32.54 0.21 -22.20
C SER A 82 -31.57 -0.95 -22.20
N GLY A 83 -31.60 -1.80 -21.17
CA GLY A 83 -30.69 -2.93 -21.02
C GLY A 83 -29.24 -2.55 -20.76
N MET A 84 -29.00 -1.29 -20.38
CA MET A 84 -27.68 -0.79 -20.01
C MET A 84 -27.39 -1.08 -18.53
N PHE A 85 -26.11 -1.33 -18.22
CA PHE A 85 -25.68 -1.47 -16.84
C PHE A 85 -25.67 -0.14 -16.11
N TYR A 86 -25.95 -0.20 -14.82
CA TYR A 86 -25.73 0.89 -13.88
C TYR A 86 -24.71 0.44 -12.85
N GLY A 87 -23.88 1.39 -12.38
CA GLY A 87 -22.77 1.07 -11.50
C GLY A 87 -22.43 2.18 -10.51
N TRP A 88 -22.01 1.78 -9.31
CA TRP A 88 -21.54 2.67 -8.25
C TRP A 88 -20.61 1.94 -7.27
N ILE A 89 -19.90 2.67 -6.42
CA ILE A 89 -19.18 2.07 -5.29
C ILE A 89 -20.14 1.85 -4.14
N ALA A 90 -20.12 0.63 -3.59
CA ALA A 90 -20.97 0.24 -2.46
C ALA A 90 -20.68 1.11 -1.23
N ARG A 91 -21.73 1.66 -0.62
CA ARG A 91 -21.64 2.47 0.61
C ARG A 91 -22.42 1.81 1.75
N ASP A 92 -22.60 2.53 2.86
CA ASP A 92 -23.25 2.02 4.07
C ASP A 92 -24.67 1.51 3.81
N ASP A 93 -25.40 2.17 2.91
CA ASP A 93 -26.76 1.78 2.55
C ASP A 93 -26.81 0.50 1.69
N ASP A 94 -25.85 0.31 0.76
CA ASP A 94 -25.67 -0.96 0.04
C ASP A 94 -25.21 -2.08 0.96
N TYR A 95 -24.30 -1.79 1.90
CA TYR A 95 -23.78 -2.78 2.84
C TYR A 95 -24.88 -3.28 3.79
N ASN A 96 -25.74 -2.37 4.27
CA ASN A 96 -26.81 -2.68 5.22
C ASN A 96 -28.13 -3.09 4.56
N SER A 97 -28.20 -3.17 3.23
CA SER A 97 -29.40 -3.62 2.54
C SER A 97 -29.70 -5.11 2.86
N LYS A 98 -30.98 -5.47 2.79
CA LYS A 98 -31.46 -6.85 3.00
C LYS A 98 -31.51 -7.67 1.71
N ASP A 99 -30.95 -7.13 0.62
CA ASP A 99 -30.93 -7.81 -0.67
C ASP A 99 -29.67 -8.66 -0.82
N ILE A 100 -29.58 -9.36 -1.95
CA ILE A 100 -28.45 -10.26 -2.25
C ILE A 100 -27.12 -9.51 -2.30
N VAL A 101 -27.13 -8.23 -2.70
CA VAL A 101 -25.95 -7.37 -2.71
C VAL A 101 -25.48 -7.13 -1.28
N GLY A 102 -26.35 -6.64 -0.39
CA GLY A 102 -26.02 -6.39 1.01
C GLY A 102 -25.55 -7.64 1.74
N HIS A 103 -26.23 -8.77 1.54
CA HIS A 103 -25.78 -10.06 2.08
C HIS A 103 -24.40 -10.47 1.59
N HIS A 104 -24.08 -10.27 0.31
CA HIS A 104 -22.76 -10.56 -0.23
C HIS A 104 -21.71 -9.62 0.38
N LEU A 105 -22.01 -8.32 0.46
CA LEU A 105 -21.11 -7.31 1.01
C LEU A 105 -20.79 -7.58 2.48
N GLN A 106 -21.77 -7.95 3.30
CA GLN A 106 -21.56 -8.30 4.71
C GLN A 106 -20.74 -9.59 4.88
N LYS A 107 -20.91 -10.56 3.99
CA LYS A 107 -20.20 -11.84 4.06
C LYS A 107 -18.75 -11.75 3.60
N HIS A 108 -18.45 -10.88 2.63
CA HIS A 108 -17.17 -10.85 1.93
C HIS A 108 -16.41 -9.53 2.05
N GLY A 109 -17.01 -8.49 2.63
CA GLY A 109 -16.45 -7.16 2.78
C GLY A 109 -16.50 -6.68 4.23
N GLU A 110 -15.79 -5.57 4.47
CA GLU A 110 -15.82 -4.82 5.72
C GLU A 110 -16.09 -3.36 5.35
N LEU A 111 -17.03 -2.72 6.04
CA LEU A 111 -17.29 -1.30 5.88
C LEU A 111 -16.19 -0.52 6.62
N ARG A 112 -15.37 0.21 5.88
CA ARG A 112 -14.27 1.04 6.43
C ARG A 112 -14.40 2.48 5.96
N THR A 113 -13.99 3.42 6.79
CA THR A 113 -13.87 4.82 6.37
C THR A 113 -12.49 5.08 5.76
N ILE A 114 -12.39 6.14 4.93
CA ILE A 114 -11.10 6.59 4.38
C ILE A 114 -10.12 6.92 5.52
N SER A 115 -10.62 7.45 6.64
CA SER A 115 -9.79 7.76 7.80
C SER A 115 -9.18 6.52 8.44
N ASP A 116 -9.90 5.39 8.48
CA ASP A 116 -9.40 4.15 9.05
C ASP A 116 -8.23 3.60 8.23
N VAL A 117 -8.37 3.61 6.90
CA VAL A 117 -7.33 3.18 5.96
C VAL A 117 -6.07 4.04 6.08
N THR A 118 -6.22 5.37 6.06
CA THR A 118 -5.07 6.30 6.20
C THR A 118 -4.37 6.13 7.56
N LYS A 119 -5.13 5.86 8.63
CA LYS A 119 -4.57 5.64 9.96
C LYS A 119 -3.80 4.33 10.06
N GLU A 120 -4.29 3.25 9.47
CA GLU A 120 -3.58 1.97 9.43
C GLU A 120 -2.26 2.07 8.67
N GLU A 121 -2.25 2.73 7.51
CA GLU A 121 -1.03 2.91 6.73
C GLU A 121 0.00 3.82 7.39
N SER A 122 -0.44 4.94 7.96
CA SER A 122 0.46 5.84 8.69
C SER A 122 1.08 5.15 9.90
N LYS A 123 0.32 4.29 10.60
CA LYS A 123 0.84 3.44 11.67
C LYS A 123 1.89 2.45 11.14
N GLU A 124 1.65 1.80 10.01
CA GLU A 124 2.60 0.84 9.43
C GLU A 124 3.89 1.53 8.97
N THR A 125 3.76 2.66 8.27
CA THR A 125 4.89 3.50 7.86
C THR A 125 5.69 3.96 9.06
N GLY A 126 5.02 4.39 10.13
CA GLY A 126 5.66 4.81 11.38
C GLY A 126 6.51 3.71 12.02
N LYS A 127 6.06 2.44 11.98
CA LYS A 127 6.86 1.30 12.47
C LYS A 127 8.13 1.11 11.64
N ILE A 128 8.01 1.16 10.32
CA ILE A 128 9.16 0.99 9.42
C ILE A 128 10.19 2.11 9.65
N VAL A 129 9.72 3.36 9.77
CA VAL A 129 10.58 4.51 10.08
C VAL A 129 11.30 4.32 11.42
N ALA A 130 10.60 3.85 12.45
CA ALA A 130 11.21 3.58 13.77
C ALA A 130 12.28 2.48 13.70
N ILE A 131 12.04 1.41 12.96
CA ILE A 131 13.02 0.33 12.74
C ILE A 131 14.27 0.87 12.05
N LEU A 132 14.10 1.66 10.98
CA LEU A 132 15.22 2.26 10.25
C LEU A 132 16.00 3.27 11.11
N ALA A 133 15.32 4.10 11.90
CA ALA A 133 15.95 5.02 12.83
C ALA A 133 16.83 4.29 13.85
N ASN A 134 16.33 3.19 14.42
CA ASN A 134 17.12 2.35 15.34
C ASN A 134 18.34 1.73 14.64
N GLN A 135 18.20 1.28 13.39
CA GLN A 135 19.35 0.77 12.62
C GLN A 135 20.42 1.85 12.36
N ILE A 136 20.00 3.09 12.08
CA ILE A 136 20.90 4.23 11.94
C ILE A 136 21.63 4.50 13.26
N GLU A 137 20.90 4.49 14.38
CA GLU A 137 21.49 4.71 15.70
C GLU A 137 22.56 3.66 16.04
N VAL A 138 22.27 2.37 15.80
CA VAL A 138 23.22 1.27 16.01
C VAL A 138 24.47 1.45 15.14
N LYS A 139 24.30 1.80 13.86
CA LYS A 139 25.44 2.05 12.96
C LYS A 139 26.27 3.26 13.37
N ASN A 140 25.63 4.32 13.86
CA ASN A 140 26.33 5.51 14.36
C ASN A 140 27.17 5.19 15.60
N LYS A 141 26.62 4.41 16.55
CA LYS A 141 27.38 3.92 17.72
C LYS A 141 28.59 3.09 17.30
N TYR A 142 28.42 2.22 16.31
CA TYR A 142 29.52 1.42 15.79
C TYR A 142 30.61 2.27 15.10
N LEU A 143 30.22 3.31 14.34
CA LEU A 143 31.17 4.25 13.75
C LEU A 143 31.97 5.01 14.82
N GLN A 144 31.31 5.45 15.91
CA GLN A 144 31.97 6.11 17.03
C GLN A 144 32.98 5.19 17.73
N ASP A 145 32.66 3.90 17.92
CA ASP A 145 33.59 2.91 18.48
C ASP A 145 34.82 2.72 17.57
N LEU A 146 34.61 2.60 16.26
CA LEU A 146 35.69 2.48 15.29
C LEU A 146 36.60 3.71 15.29
N GLU A 147 36.02 4.91 15.32
CA GLU A 147 36.77 6.17 15.38
C GLU A 147 37.60 6.26 16.67
N PHE A 148 37.00 5.90 17.81
CA PHE A 148 37.71 5.84 19.08
C PHE A 148 38.91 4.88 19.03
N ARG A 149 38.69 3.65 18.56
CA ARG A 149 39.75 2.64 18.42
C ARG A 149 40.85 3.08 17.46
N TYR A 150 40.48 3.71 16.34
CA TYR A 150 41.43 4.26 15.39
C TYR A 150 42.33 5.31 16.04
N ASN A 151 41.75 6.26 16.75
CA ASN A 151 42.49 7.33 17.44
C ASN A 151 43.44 6.76 18.51
N VAL A 152 42.99 5.79 19.31
CA VAL A 152 43.85 5.10 20.29
C VAL A 152 45.04 4.41 19.61
N THR A 153 44.78 3.71 18.50
CA THR A 153 45.82 2.98 17.77
C THR A 153 46.83 3.95 17.13
N ALA A 154 46.35 5.05 16.53
CA ALA A 154 47.20 6.08 15.94
C ALA A 154 48.11 6.75 16.98
N LEU A 155 47.59 7.09 18.15
CA LEU A 155 48.38 7.64 19.26
C LEU A 155 49.45 6.67 19.75
N SER A 156 49.11 5.39 19.88
CA SER A 156 50.08 4.35 20.27
C SER A 156 51.19 4.19 19.24
N LEU A 157 50.85 4.23 17.94
CA LEU A 157 51.82 4.13 16.85
C LEU A 157 52.79 5.33 16.86
N ASN A 158 52.27 6.55 16.98
CA ASN A 158 53.10 7.76 17.06
C ASN A 158 54.09 7.69 18.22
N ARG A 159 53.65 7.23 19.40
CA ARG A 159 54.53 7.06 20.55
C ARG A 159 55.67 6.06 20.30
N ILE A 160 55.36 4.91 19.70
CA ILE A 160 56.37 3.89 19.38
C ILE A 160 57.36 4.44 18.33
N MET A 161 56.89 5.22 17.36
CA MET A 161 57.76 5.87 16.38
C MET A 161 58.71 6.89 17.04
N GLU A 162 58.20 7.74 17.94
CA GLU A 162 59.05 8.69 18.68
C GLU A 162 60.10 7.98 19.55
N GLU A 163 59.72 6.88 20.23
CA GLU A 163 60.66 6.08 21.02
C GLU A 163 61.74 5.43 20.14
N LYS A 164 61.36 4.92 18.96
CA LYS A 164 62.30 4.39 17.98
C LYS A 164 63.27 5.47 17.49
N ASP A 165 62.77 6.65 17.13
CA ASP A 165 63.60 7.74 16.60
C ASP A 165 64.63 8.21 17.64
N LYS A 166 64.22 8.31 18.92
CA LYS A 166 65.13 8.60 20.04
C LYS A 166 66.23 7.53 20.19
N LEU A 167 65.88 6.24 20.10
CA LEU A 167 66.86 5.15 20.17
C LEU A 167 67.86 5.19 19.01
N HIS A 168 67.37 5.45 17.80
CA HIS A 168 68.22 5.60 16.61
C HIS A 168 69.18 6.78 16.74
N GLN A 169 68.71 7.92 17.25
CA GLN A 169 69.55 9.09 17.47
C GLN A 169 70.64 8.83 18.51
N ALA A 170 70.29 8.25 19.66
CA ALA A 170 71.25 7.92 20.72
C ALA A 170 72.33 6.92 20.25
N TYR A 171 71.95 5.94 19.43
CA TYR A 171 72.90 4.99 18.84
C TYR A 171 73.91 5.69 17.92
N ASN A 172 73.44 6.58 17.04
CA ASN A 172 74.30 7.30 16.10
C ASN A 172 75.27 8.26 16.82
N GLU A 173 74.79 9.00 17.82
CA GLU A 173 75.62 9.89 18.64
C GLU A 173 76.70 9.12 19.42
N GLY A 174 76.36 7.94 19.96
CA GLY A 174 77.30 7.05 20.65
C GLY A 174 78.36 6.44 19.73
N MET A 175 78.04 6.20 18.45
CA MET A 175 79.01 5.76 17.45
C MET A 175 79.98 6.89 17.06
N SER A 176 79.47 8.13 16.92
CA SER A 176 80.29 9.30 16.57
C SER A 176 81.28 9.69 17.68
N THR A 177 80.91 9.51 18.96
CA THR A 177 81.78 9.81 20.12
C THR A 177 82.87 8.77 20.37
N LYS A 178 82.72 7.53 19.87
CA LYS A 178 83.75 6.48 19.98
C LYS A 178 84.81 6.52 18.87
N LEU A 179 84.62 7.36 17.85
CA LEU A 179 85.53 7.52 16.70
C LEU A 179 86.44 8.75 16.83
N HIS A 180 86.50 9.39 18.01
CA HIS A 180 87.46 10.42 18.42
C HIS A 180 88.25 9.93 19.63
#